data_AF-Q0FE74-F1
#
_entry.id   AF-Q0FE74-F1
#
_cell.length_a   1.000
_cell.length_b   1.000
_cell.length_c   1.000
_cell.angle_alpha   90.00
_cell.angle_beta   90.00
_cell.angle_gamma   90.00
#
_symmetry.space_group_name_H-M   'P 1'
#
loop_
_entity.id
_entity.type
_entity.pdbx_description
1 polymer ?
#
loop_
_entity_poly.entity_id
_entity_poly.type
_entity_poly.pdbx_seq_one_letter_code
_entity_poly.pdbx_strand_id
1 'polypeptide(L)'
;MVLSIPLYATNIVDDPLRYAGIFGFDMAMLQSIIPIEIVYFSFNSPGWSISTEFFFYFIFPFFLPLVLKVNLRNALLVIAFVLLAYFSLVAIFPSNLHHSQFYISPIFRVLDFFIGIILYLLRSYILPFDRKDKLIQIMQPLSILMLALFVTFHSQVDYVYRYASYYWLPMSFVILSFSFDSGFLGRLLAGRLFVYFGEISFGFYLFHWLVIKYLNLASYSNSLSVNIALVFGITCLLSIVSYELYEKRCRRMINKIISVKKIT
;
A
#
# COMPACT_ATOMS: atom_id res chain seq x y z
N MET A 1 2.53 -16.35 3.26
CA MET A 1 2.36 -16.97 4.59
C MET A 1 2.88 -18.41 4.65
N VAL A 2 2.42 -19.34 3.81
CA VAL A 2 2.93 -20.74 3.85
C VAL A 2 4.45 -20.80 3.66
N LEU A 3 4.98 -20.05 2.69
CA LEU A 3 6.41 -19.99 2.41
C LEU A 3 7.27 -19.41 3.55
N SER A 4 6.69 -18.78 4.57
CA SER A 4 7.43 -18.28 5.71
C SER A 4 7.39 -19.22 6.92
N ILE A 5 6.56 -20.27 6.93
CA ILE A 5 6.46 -21.23 8.05
C ILE A 5 7.84 -21.77 8.48
N PRO A 6 8.75 -22.18 7.57
CA PRO A 6 10.07 -22.67 7.97
C PRO A 6 10.89 -21.65 8.77
N LEU A 7 10.72 -20.35 8.51
CA LEU A 7 11.42 -19.27 9.21
C LEU A 7 10.95 -19.09 10.65
N TYR A 8 9.79 -19.63 11.01
CA TYR A 8 9.19 -19.54 12.34
C TYR A 8 9.13 -20.91 13.03
N ALA A 9 9.76 -21.95 12.46
CA ALA A 9 9.62 -23.33 12.92
C ALA A 9 10.01 -23.50 14.40
N THR A 10 11.14 -22.91 14.82
CA THR A 10 11.57 -22.95 16.22
C THR A 10 10.56 -22.25 17.13
N ASN A 11 10.13 -21.04 16.76
CA ASN A 11 9.17 -20.30 17.57
C ASN A 11 7.80 -21.01 17.70
N ILE A 12 7.35 -21.69 16.64
CA ILE A 12 6.12 -22.49 16.65
C ILE A 12 6.26 -23.70 17.58
N VAL A 13 7.44 -24.33 17.62
CA VAL A 13 7.71 -25.45 18.54
C VAL A 13 7.76 -24.96 19.98
N ASP A 14 8.36 -23.79 20.23
CA ASP A 14 8.52 -23.22 21.57
C ASP A 14 7.17 -22.76 22.17
N ASP A 15 6.27 -22.17 21.37
CA ASP A 15 4.97 -21.66 21.82
C ASP A 15 3.86 -21.89 20.76
N PRO A 16 3.35 -23.12 20.62
CA PRO A 16 2.45 -23.48 19.53
C PRO A 16 1.10 -22.77 19.62
N LEU A 17 0.55 -22.55 20.82
CA LEU A 17 -0.75 -21.91 21.01
C LEU A 17 -0.70 -20.43 20.58
N ARG A 18 0.37 -19.72 20.96
CA ARG A 18 0.55 -18.33 20.56
C ARG A 18 0.68 -18.20 19.04
N TYR A 19 1.51 -19.01 18.41
CA TYR A 19 1.69 -18.94 16.95
C TYR A 19 0.48 -19.43 16.17
N ALA A 20 -0.31 -20.37 16.72
CA ALA A 20 -1.62 -20.72 16.15
C ALA A 20 -2.60 -19.54 16.20
N GLY A 21 -2.64 -18.79 17.30
CA GLY A 21 -3.46 -17.58 17.42
C GLY A 21 -3.03 -16.49 16.43
N ILE A 22 -1.73 -16.21 16.34
CA ILE A 22 -1.15 -15.27 15.37
C ILE A 22 -1.49 -15.70 13.94
N PHE A 23 -1.32 -17.00 13.62
CA PHE A 23 -1.67 -17.55 12.33
C PHE A 23 -3.16 -17.35 11.99
N GLY A 24 -4.04 -17.50 12.99
CA GLY A 24 -5.47 -17.23 12.87
C GLY A 24 -5.77 -15.77 12.52
N PHE A 25 -5.11 -14.81 13.18
CA PHE A 25 -5.25 -13.38 12.87
C PHE A 25 -4.80 -13.04 11.45
N ASP A 26 -3.68 -13.61 11.00
CA ASP A 26 -3.17 -13.42 9.64
C ASP A 26 -4.11 -14.00 8.58
N MET A 27 -4.66 -15.20 8.81
CA MET A 27 -5.65 -15.82 7.93
C MET A 27 -6.93 -14.99 7.85
N ALA A 28 -7.32 -14.35 8.96
CA ALA A 28 -8.47 -13.47 9.03
C ALA A 28 -8.19 -12.04 8.51
N MET A 29 -6.94 -11.72 8.13
CA MET A 29 -6.52 -10.37 7.74
C MET A 29 -6.75 -9.31 8.82
N LEU A 30 -6.58 -9.67 10.10
CA LEU A 30 -6.81 -8.80 11.26
C LEU A 30 -5.53 -8.34 11.96
N GLN A 31 -4.37 -8.82 11.52
CA GLN A 31 -3.10 -8.60 12.20
C GLN A 31 -2.68 -7.13 12.29
N SER A 32 -3.08 -6.27 11.34
CA SER A 32 -2.73 -4.84 11.41
C SER A 32 -3.55 -4.05 12.43
N ILE A 33 -4.68 -4.58 12.89
CA ILE A 33 -5.52 -3.97 13.93
C ILE A 33 -4.87 -4.13 15.32
N ILE A 34 -4.10 -5.21 15.51
CA ILE A 34 -3.48 -5.54 16.78
C ILE A 34 -2.13 -4.79 16.88
N PRO A 35 -1.97 -3.83 17.80
CA PRO A 35 -0.79 -2.96 17.84
C PRO A 35 0.41 -3.63 18.53
N ILE A 36 0.68 -4.89 18.20
CA ILE A 36 1.76 -5.71 18.75
C ILE A 36 2.63 -6.21 17.62
N GLU A 37 3.94 -5.91 17.68
CA GLU A 37 4.88 -6.14 16.58
C GLU A 37 4.97 -7.58 16.11
N ILE A 38 5.00 -8.53 17.05
CA ILE A 38 5.02 -9.94 16.71
C ILE A 38 3.77 -10.40 15.94
N VAL A 39 2.67 -9.66 16.06
CA VAL A 39 1.40 -9.94 15.36
C VAL A 39 1.39 -9.25 14.00
N TYR A 40 1.58 -7.93 13.91
CA TYR A 40 1.46 -7.27 12.60
C TYR A 40 2.61 -7.58 11.62
N PHE A 41 3.79 -8.01 12.11
CA PHE A 41 4.89 -8.48 11.25
C PHE A 41 5.05 -10.00 11.21
N SER A 42 4.04 -10.76 11.67
CA SER A 42 4.07 -12.21 11.66
C SER A 42 4.13 -12.78 10.25
N PHE A 43 4.76 -13.95 10.13
CA PHE A 43 4.89 -14.74 8.91
C PHE A 43 5.47 -13.97 7.71
N ASN A 44 4.68 -13.11 7.05
CA ASN A 44 5.14 -12.23 5.99
C ASN A 44 5.02 -10.77 6.40
N SER A 45 6.13 -10.12 6.76
CA SER A 45 6.09 -8.79 7.36
C SER A 45 5.45 -7.71 6.48
N PRO A 46 5.59 -7.66 5.14
CA PRO A 46 4.81 -6.73 4.31
C PRO A 46 3.29 -6.99 4.31
N GLY A 47 2.82 -8.11 4.87
CA GLY A 47 1.41 -8.51 4.86
C GLY A 47 0.47 -7.61 5.67
N TRP A 48 0.98 -6.80 6.62
CA TRP A 48 0.14 -5.87 7.38
C TRP A 48 -0.59 -4.88 6.46
N SER A 49 0.01 -4.48 5.33
CA SER A 49 -0.62 -3.53 4.41
C SER A 49 -1.85 -4.15 3.74
N ILE A 50 -1.80 -5.44 3.42
CA ILE A 50 -2.93 -6.20 2.87
C ILE A 50 -4.05 -6.32 3.90
N SER A 51 -3.72 -6.59 5.16
CA SER A 51 -4.70 -6.60 6.25
C SER A 51 -5.39 -5.25 6.39
N THR A 52 -4.61 -4.16 6.29
CA THR A 52 -5.14 -2.79 6.29
C THR A 52 -6.02 -2.50 5.08
N GLU A 53 -5.63 -2.92 3.88
CA GLU A 53 -6.47 -2.81 2.67
C GLU A 53 -7.77 -3.61 2.80
N PHE A 54 -7.70 -4.84 3.30
CA PHE A 54 -8.88 -5.68 3.52
C PHE A 54 -9.88 -5.00 4.46
N PHE A 55 -9.40 -4.39 5.54
CA PHE A 55 -10.22 -3.58 6.43
C PHE A 55 -10.89 -2.41 5.68
N PHE A 56 -10.16 -1.70 4.81
CA PHE A 56 -10.73 -0.59 4.02
C PHE A 56 -11.85 -1.05 3.10
N TYR A 57 -11.65 -2.13 2.36
CA TYR A 57 -12.68 -2.70 1.49
C TYR A 57 -13.90 -3.19 2.27
N PHE A 58 -13.70 -3.71 3.50
CA PHE A 58 -14.78 -4.10 4.37
C PHE A 58 -15.62 -2.90 4.84
N ILE A 59 -14.98 -1.80 5.26
CA ILE A 59 -15.70 -0.63 5.76
C ILE A 59 -16.30 0.24 4.63
N PHE A 60 -15.68 0.25 3.44
CA PHE A 60 -16.04 1.11 2.32
C PHE A 60 -17.54 1.16 1.97
N PRO A 61 -18.28 0.02 1.82
CA PRO A 61 -19.70 0.06 1.49
C PRO A 61 -20.57 0.77 2.54
N PHE A 62 -20.15 0.79 3.80
CA PHE A 62 -20.88 1.46 4.88
C PHE A 62 -20.61 2.98 4.89
N PHE A 63 -19.40 3.39 4.53
CA PHE A 63 -19.00 4.81 4.50
C PHE A 63 -19.36 5.53 3.20
N LEU A 64 -19.38 4.84 2.07
CA LEU A 64 -19.62 5.44 0.75
C LEU A 64 -20.94 6.25 0.68
N PRO A 65 -22.10 5.76 1.18
CA PRO A 65 -23.35 6.52 1.14
C PRO A 65 -23.29 7.82 1.96
N LEU A 66 -22.49 7.85 3.02
CA LEU A 66 -22.30 9.05 3.83
C LEU A 66 -21.53 10.09 3.02
N VAL A 67 -20.39 9.70 2.45
CA VAL A 67 -19.53 10.58 1.64
C VAL A 67 -20.32 11.21 0.48
N LEU A 68 -21.14 10.44 -0.23
CA LEU A 68 -21.89 10.92 -1.39
C LEU A 68 -23.04 11.89 -1.04
N LYS A 69 -23.51 11.90 0.22
CA LYS A 69 -24.61 12.77 0.66
C LYS A 69 -24.14 14.09 1.27
N VAL A 70 -22.87 14.22 1.62
CA VAL A 70 -22.35 15.43 2.26
C VAL A 70 -22.13 16.53 1.23
N ASN A 71 -22.68 17.72 1.46
CA ASN A 71 -22.37 18.89 0.64
C ASN A 71 -20.92 19.37 0.88
N LEU A 72 -20.36 20.16 -0.04
CA LEU A 72 -18.96 20.58 0.02
C LEU A 72 -18.60 21.30 1.33
N ARG A 73 -19.46 22.20 1.84
CA ARG A 73 -19.21 22.93 3.09
C ARG A 73 -19.05 21.97 4.27
N ASN A 74 -19.99 21.05 4.44
CA ASN A 74 -19.94 20.08 5.53
C ASN A 74 -18.77 19.11 5.35
N ALA A 75 -18.43 18.73 4.12
CA ALA A 75 -17.27 17.87 3.83
C ALA A 75 -15.97 18.56 4.25
N LEU A 76 -15.78 19.84 3.92
CA LEU A 76 -14.60 20.62 4.33
C LEU A 76 -14.50 20.76 5.85
N LEU A 77 -15.63 20.98 6.55
CA LEU A 77 -15.65 21.02 8.02
C LEU A 77 -15.25 19.67 8.64
N VAL A 78 -15.77 18.57 8.11
CA VAL A 78 -15.41 17.22 8.56
C VAL A 78 -13.93 16.94 8.31
N ILE A 79 -13.42 17.26 7.12
CA ILE A 79 -11.99 17.10 6.80
C ILE A 79 -11.12 17.94 7.74
N ALA A 80 -11.46 19.21 7.95
CA ALA A 80 -10.72 20.08 8.86
C ALA A 80 -10.72 19.54 10.29
N PHE A 81 -11.88 19.07 10.79
CA PHE A 81 -11.99 18.45 12.11
C PHE A 81 -11.15 17.18 12.22
N VAL A 82 -11.21 16.29 11.22
CA VAL A 82 -10.46 15.03 11.19
C VAL A 82 -8.96 15.28 11.14
N LEU A 83 -8.49 16.22 10.33
CA LEU A 83 -7.07 16.59 10.27
C LEU A 83 -6.60 17.20 11.60
N LEU A 84 -7.39 18.10 12.19
CA LEU A 84 -7.08 18.66 13.50
C LEU A 84 -6.96 17.55 14.55
N ALA A 85 -7.95 16.66 14.62
CA ALA A 85 -7.93 15.52 15.53
C ALA A 85 -6.72 14.62 15.29
N TYR A 86 -6.41 14.29 14.03
CA TYR A 86 -5.24 13.48 13.68
C TYR A 86 -3.94 14.10 14.19
N PHE A 87 -3.67 15.36 13.90
CA PHE A 87 -2.43 16.02 14.34
C PHE A 87 -2.37 16.21 15.86
N SER A 88 -3.50 16.48 16.52
CA SER A 88 -3.57 16.49 17.99
C SER A 88 -3.26 15.13 18.58
N LEU A 89 -3.77 14.03 18.00
CA LEU A 89 -3.48 12.68 18.47
C LEU A 89 -2.00 12.34 18.27
N VAL A 90 -1.40 12.66 17.12
CA VAL A 90 0.04 12.45 16.89
C VAL A 90 0.88 13.16 17.97
N ALA A 91 0.51 14.39 18.35
CA ALA A 91 1.23 15.16 19.36
C ALA A 91 1.13 14.61 20.79
N ILE A 92 0.03 13.92 21.13
CA ILE A 92 -0.24 13.42 22.50
C ILE A 92 0.16 11.95 22.65
N PHE A 93 0.11 11.16 21.57
CA PHE A 93 0.43 9.73 21.64
C PHE A 93 1.88 9.47 22.04
N PRO A 94 2.15 8.46 22.89
CA PRO A 94 3.51 8.04 23.23
C PRO A 94 4.32 7.68 21.98
N SER A 95 5.56 8.17 21.89
CA SER A 95 6.44 7.99 20.72
C SER A 95 6.71 6.52 20.38
N ASN A 96 6.77 5.65 21.39
CA ASN A 96 6.95 4.21 21.20
C ASN A 96 5.75 3.52 20.54
N LEU A 97 4.57 4.14 20.56
CA LEU A 97 3.36 3.63 19.90
C LEU A 97 3.14 4.24 18.51
N HIS A 98 3.95 5.22 18.10
CA HIS A 98 3.72 5.92 16.84
C HIS A 98 3.76 4.97 15.63
N HIS A 99 4.68 4.01 15.64
CA HIS A 99 4.78 3.02 14.56
C HIS A 99 3.55 2.10 14.50
N SER A 100 3.16 1.48 15.61
CA SER A 100 2.01 0.56 15.59
C SER A 100 0.68 1.28 15.30
N GLN A 101 0.52 2.51 15.77
CA GLN A 101 -0.73 3.26 15.60
C GLN A 101 -0.81 4.00 14.26
N PHE A 102 0.18 4.82 13.90
CA PHE A 102 0.07 5.67 12.71
C PHE A 102 0.63 5.02 11.45
N TYR A 103 1.62 4.12 11.57
CA TYR A 103 2.19 3.44 10.40
C TYR A 103 1.43 2.16 10.04
N ILE A 104 1.04 1.34 11.02
CA ILE A 104 0.44 0.03 10.80
C ILE A 104 -1.10 0.05 10.86
N SER A 105 -1.68 0.64 11.91
CA SER A 105 -3.10 0.47 12.20
C SER A 105 -4.02 1.01 11.11
N PRO A 106 -5.02 0.22 10.66
CA PRO A 106 -5.98 0.67 9.68
C PRO A 106 -6.84 1.83 10.18
N ILE A 107 -6.97 2.03 11.50
CA ILE A 107 -7.79 3.10 12.08
C ILE A 107 -7.26 4.48 11.68
N PHE A 108 -5.94 4.68 11.75
CA PHE A 108 -5.31 5.96 11.38
C PHE A 108 -5.03 6.02 9.87
N ARG A 109 -4.71 4.87 9.25
CA ARG A 109 -4.46 4.74 7.81
C ARG A 109 -5.71 4.89 6.95
N VAL A 110 -6.91 4.86 7.54
CA VAL A 110 -8.15 5.10 6.80
C VAL A 110 -8.13 6.45 6.08
N LEU A 111 -7.37 7.42 6.59
CA LEU A 111 -7.17 8.72 5.94
C LEU A 111 -6.51 8.58 4.57
N ASP A 112 -5.52 7.69 4.40
CA ASP A 112 -4.91 7.40 3.10
C ASP A 112 -5.96 6.92 2.08
N PHE A 113 -6.86 6.04 2.53
CA PHE A 113 -7.94 5.51 1.72
C PHE A 113 -8.96 6.59 1.33
N PHE A 114 -9.34 7.46 2.27
CA PHE A 114 -10.24 8.59 2.00
C PHE A 114 -9.61 9.63 1.06
N ILE A 115 -8.30 9.88 1.15
CA ILE A 115 -7.60 10.72 0.18
C ILE A 115 -7.80 10.16 -1.24
N GLY A 116 -7.66 8.84 -1.42
CA GLY A 116 -7.94 8.18 -2.70
C GLY A 116 -9.36 8.42 -3.21
N ILE A 117 -10.37 8.29 -2.34
CA ILE A 117 -11.77 8.57 -2.68
C ILE A 117 -11.95 10.04 -3.09
N ILE A 118 -11.38 10.98 -2.34
CA ILE A 118 -11.45 12.42 -2.64
C ILE A 118 -10.81 12.71 -4.00
N LEU A 119 -9.64 12.12 -4.30
CA LEU A 119 -8.98 12.29 -5.58
C LEU A 119 -9.81 11.75 -6.74
N TYR A 120 -10.47 10.59 -6.56
CA TYR A 120 -11.40 10.05 -7.53
C TYR A 120 -12.58 11.00 -7.79
N LEU A 121 -13.19 11.55 -6.73
CA LEU A 121 -14.31 12.49 -6.84
C LEU A 121 -13.88 13.81 -7.50
N LEU A 122 -12.74 14.36 -7.08
CA LEU A 122 -12.13 15.56 -7.67
C LEU A 122 -11.91 15.36 -9.17
N ARG A 123 -11.35 14.22 -9.55
CA ARG A 123 -11.13 13.88 -10.95
C ARG A 123 -12.45 13.72 -11.71
N SER A 124 -13.42 13.02 -11.14
CA SER A 124 -14.63 12.63 -11.85
C SER A 124 -15.66 13.75 -11.99
N TYR A 125 -15.75 14.66 -11.01
CA TYR A 125 -16.81 15.67 -10.95
C TYR A 125 -16.32 17.11 -11.11
N ILE A 126 -15.06 17.40 -10.78
CA ILE A 126 -14.54 18.79 -10.73
C ILE A 126 -13.58 19.05 -11.88
N LEU A 127 -12.74 18.07 -12.26
CA LEU A 127 -11.69 18.21 -13.27
C LEU A 127 -11.93 17.30 -14.50
N PRO A 128 -13.04 17.46 -15.25
CA PRO A 128 -13.29 16.70 -16.48
C PRO A 128 -12.46 17.25 -17.65
N PHE A 129 -11.14 17.32 -17.47
CA PHE A 129 -10.21 17.77 -18.51
C PHE A 129 -10.15 16.76 -19.67
N ASP A 130 -9.90 17.27 -20.87
CA ASP A 130 -9.71 16.43 -22.05
C ASP A 130 -8.27 15.86 -22.04
N ARG A 131 -8.09 14.65 -22.58
CA ARG A 131 -6.81 13.92 -22.60
C ARG A 131 -5.68 14.65 -23.34
N LYS A 132 -5.93 15.80 -23.97
CA LYS A 132 -4.94 16.57 -24.75
C LYS A 132 -4.47 17.84 -24.08
N ASP A 133 -4.88 18.11 -22.85
CA ASP A 133 -4.57 19.37 -22.20
C ASP A 133 -3.07 19.53 -21.91
N LYS A 134 -2.49 20.65 -22.41
CA LYS A 134 -1.10 21.06 -22.14
C LYS A 134 -0.81 21.13 -20.64
N LEU A 135 -1.83 21.41 -19.83
CA LEU A 135 -1.76 21.42 -18.38
C LEU A 135 -1.27 20.09 -17.82
N ILE A 136 -1.76 18.96 -18.33
CA ILE A 136 -1.39 17.63 -17.82
C ILE A 136 0.09 17.32 -18.09
N GLN A 137 0.60 17.76 -19.25
CA GLN A 137 2.01 17.61 -19.61
C GLN A 137 2.95 18.39 -18.67
N ILE A 138 2.45 19.46 -18.02
CA ILE A 138 3.19 20.23 -17.02
C ILE A 138 2.98 19.63 -15.63
N MET A 139 1.76 19.21 -15.30
CA MET A 139 1.43 18.63 -13.98
C MET A 139 2.20 17.36 -13.67
N GLN A 140 2.41 16.47 -14.66
CA GLN A 140 3.15 15.21 -14.46
C GLN A 140 4.60 15.43 -14.00
N PRO A 141 5.47 16.14 -14.74
CA PRO A 141 6.84 16.39 -14.28
C PRO A 141 6.88 17.21 -13.00
N LEU A 142 5.95 18.16 -12.81
CA LEU A 142 5.87 18.93 -11.56
C LEU A 142 5.51 18.05 -10.36
N SER A 143 4.60 17.09 -10.53
CA SER A 143 4.24 16.13 -9.47
C SER A 143 5.41 15.21 -9.11
N ILE A 144 6.20 14.78 -10.11
CA ILE A 144 7.42 13.99 -9.88
C ILE A 144 8.48 14.84 -9.18
N LEU A 145 8.69 16.09 -9.61
CA LEU A 145 9.63 17.01 -8.98
C LEU A 145 9.24 17.26 -7.51
N MET A 146 7.95 17.49 -7.24
CA MET A 146 7.48 17.66 -5.86
C MET A 146 7.72 16.40 -5.02
N LEU A 147 7.43 15.21 -5.56
CA LEU A 147 7.76 13.95 -4.87
C LEU A 147 9.27 13.83 -4.60
N ALA A 148 10.11 14.16 -5.58
CA ALA A 148 11.56 14.13 -5.42
C ALA A 148 12.06 15.11 -4.34
N LEU A 149 11.48 16.32 -4.27
CA LEU A 149 11.77 17.28 -3.20
C LEU A 149 11.37 16.73 -1.83
N PHE A 150 10.17 16.15 -1.70
CA PHE A 150 9.72 15.54 -0.44
C PHE A 150 10.65 14.40 -0.01
N VAL A 151 11.04 13.54 -0.94
CA VAL A 151 12.00 12.46 -0.68
C VAL A 151 13.37 13.01 -0.28
N THR A 152 13.86 14.08 -0.91
CA THR A 152 15.17 14.67 -0.62
C THR A 152 15.21 15.31 0.78
N PHE A 153 14.15 16.03 1.15
CA PHE A 153 14.06 16.75 2.42
C PHE A 153 13.40 15.95 3.55
N HIS A 154 13.12 14.66 3.33
CA HIS A 154 12.43 13.82 4.31
C HIS A 154 13.14 13.78 5.68
N SER A 155 14.47 13.90 5.69
CA SER A 155 15.31 13.84 6.90
C SER A 155 15.06 15.00 7.87
N GLN A 156 14.41 16.07 7.43
CA GLN A 156 14.10 17.26 8.25
C GLN A 156 12.76 17.15 9.01
N VAL A 157 11.96 16.12 8.73
CA VAL A 157 10.60 15.95 9.29
C VAL A 157 10.62 14.83 10.33
N ASP A 158 9.82 14.86 11.40
CA ASP A 158 9.85 13.76 12.38
C ASP A 158 9.39 12.42 11.79
N TYR A 159 9.93 11.32 12.36
CA TYR A 159 9.69 9.96 11.89
C TYR A 159 8.20 9.61 11.79
N VAL A 160 7.40 10.00 12.77
CA VAL A 160 5.95 9.71 12.79
C VAL A 160 5.23 10.24 11.55
N TYR A 161 5.57 11.45 11.10
CA TYR A 161 4.95 12.03 9.91
C TYR A 161 5.49 11.39 8.64
N ARG A 162 6.79 11.06 8.55
CA ARG A 162 7.40 10.43 7.36
C ARG A 162 6.66 9.16 6.94
N TYR A 163 6.31 8.33 7.92
CA TYR A 163 5.68 7.04 7.68
C TYR A 163 4.16 7.11 7.56
N ALA A 164 3.52 8.16 8.10
CA ALA A 164 2.08 8.31 8.12
C ALA A 164 1.55 9.33 7.09
N SER A 165 1.79 10.63 7.29
CA SER A 165 1.08 11.70 6.57
C SER A 165 1.93 12.57 5.64
N TYR A 166 3.25 12.54 5.76
CA TYR A 166 4.16 13.42 5.02
C TYR A 166 4.03 13.27 3.51
N TYR A 167 3.78 12.06 3.01
CA TYR A 167 3.67 11.78 1.59
C TYR A 167 2.26 11.95 1.02
N TRP A 168 1.26 12.32 1.82
CA TRP A 168 -0.13 12.53 1.33
C TRP A 168 -0.18 13.54 0.19
N LEU A 169 0.46 14.70 0.36
CA LEU A 169 0.45 15.76 -0.64
C LEU A 169 1.16 15.35 -1.94
N PRO A 170 2.45 14.94 -1.93
CA PRO A 170 3.13 14.58 -3.17
C PRO A 170 2.49 13.40 -3.89
N MET A 171 2.05 12.37 -3.15
CA MET A 171 1.40 11.22 -3.76
C MET A 171 0.03 11.58 -4.36
N SER A 172 -0.73 12.47 -3.72
CA SER A 172 -2.00 12.94 -4.26
C SER A 172 -1.83 13.62 -5.61
N PHE A 173 -0.80 14.46 -5.77
CA PHE A 173 -0.50 15.11 -7.04
C PHE A 173 -0.04 14.12 -8.12
N VAL A 174 0.77 13.13 -7.75
CA VAL A 174 1.19 12.07 -8.69
C VAL A 174 -0.02 11.26 -9.16
N ILE A 175 -0.85 10.78 -8.22
CA ILE A 175 -2.06 10.02 -8.54
C ILE A 175 -2.99 10.83 -9.45
N LEU A 176 -3.26 12.09 -9.08
CA LEU A 176 -4.13 12.96 -9.85
C LEU A 176 -3.56 13.24 -11.24
N SER A 177 -2.29 13.60 -11.36
CA SER A 177 -1.67 13.95 -12.65
C SER A 177 -1.60 12.77 -13.63
N PHE A 178 -1.38 11.55 -13.12
CA PHE A 178 -1.30 10.34 -13.94
C PHE A 178 -2.64 9.68 -14.20
N SER A 179 -3.67 9.96 -13.40
CA SER A 179 -5.02 9.41 -13.64
C SER A 179 -5.60 9.81 -15.01
N PHE A 180 -5.06 10.84 -15.69
CA PHE A 180 -5.60 11.37 -16.95
C PHE A 180 -5.25 10.53 -18.19
N ASP A 181 -4.42 9.49 -18.02
CA ASP A 181 -3.99 8.60 -19.09
C ASP A 181 -3.46 9.36 -20.33
N SER A 182 -2.80 10.48 -20.09
CA SER A 182 -2.33 11.39 -21.13
C SER A 182 -0.92 11.89 -20.88
N GLY A 183 -0.43 12.77 -21.76
CA GLY A 183 0.93 13.29 -21.71
C GLY A 183 2.00 12.29 -22.17
N PHE A 184 3.22 12.78 -22.33
CA PHE A 184 4.34 11.94 -22.74
C PHE A 184 4.71 10.91 -21.68
N LEU A 185 4.82 11.32 -20.42
CA LEU A 185 5.18 10.43 -19.30
C LEU A 185 4.09 9.39 -19.04
N GLY A 186 2.80 9.79 -19.08
CA GLY A 186 1.69 8.83 -19.00
C GLY A 186 1.75 7.77 -20.10
N ARG A 187 2.01 8.18 -21.36
CA ARG A 187 2.18 7.23 -22.48
C ARG A 187 3.41 6.31 -22.33
N LEU A 188 4.51 6.84 -21.81
CA LEU A 188 5.72 6.05 -21.54
C LEU A 188 5.42 4.95 -20.51
N LEU A 189 4.78 5.30 -19.40
CA LEU A 189 4.40 4.35 -18.34
C LEU A 189 3.29 3.39 -18.77
N ALA A 190 2.43 3.77 -19.71
CA ALA A 190 1.46 2.89 -20.33
C ALA A 190 2.08 1.88 -21.33
N GLY A 191 3.39 1.95 -21.57
CA GLY A 191 4.11 0.97 -22.38
C GLY A 191 4.04 -0.43 -21.78
N ARG A 192 3.95 -1.45 -22.65
CA ARG A 192 3.78 -2.87 -22.25
C ARG A 192 4.76 -3.33 -21.18
N LEU A 193 6.02 -2.89 -21.26
CA LEU A 193 7.06 -3.25 -20.30
C LEU A 193 6.80 -2.67 -18.90
N PHE A 194 6.45 -1.39 -18.81
CA PHE A 194 6.16 -0.74 -17.53
C PHE A 194 4.86 -1.24 -16.90
N VAL A 195 3.84 -1.50 -17.73
CA VAL A 195 2.61 -2.15 -17.28
C VAL A 195 2.91 -3.54 -16.72
N TYR A 196 3.73 -4.34 -17.42
CA TYR A 196 4.14 -5.67 -16.94
C TYR A 196 4.89 -5.59 -15.61
N PHE A 197 5.83 -4.64 -15.45
CA PHE A 197 6.49 -4.41 -14.17
C PHE A 197 5.51 -3.99 -13.06
N GLY A 198 4.50 -3.20 -13.40
CA GLY A 198 3.40 -2.87 -12.50
C GLY A 198 2.58 -4.10 -12.10
N GLU A 199 2.30 -5.01 -13.04
CA GLU A 199 1.55 -6.24 -12.78
C GLU A 199 2.30 -7.19 -11.82
N ILE A 200 3.62 -7.34 -11.97
CA ILE A 200 4.43 -8.19 -11.07
C ILE A 200 4.81 -7.49 -9.76
N SER A 201 4.59 -6.18 -9.64
CA SER A 201 5.05 -5.37 -8.50
C SER A 201 4.45 -5.82 -7.17
N PHE A 202 3.21 -6.33 -7.18
CA PHE A 202 2.55 -6.85 -5.99
C PHE A 202 3.26 -8.10 -5.46
N GLY A 203 3.59 -9.06 -6.35
CA GLY A 203 4.42 -10.21 -6.00
C GLY A 203 5.78 -9.77 -5.46
N PHE A 204 6.42 -8.79 -6.11
CA PHE A 204 7.72 -8.28 -5.69
C PHE A 204 7.67 -7.70 -4.28
N TYR A 205 6.65 -6.89 -4.00
CA TYR A 205 6.38 -6.34 -2.67
C TYR A 205 6.21 -7.44 -1.61
N LEU A 206 5.59 -8.58 -1.93
CA LEU A 206 5.43 -9.65 -0.95
C LEU A 206 6.66 -10.55 -0.78
N PHE A 207 7.42 -10.79 -1.85
CA PHE A 207 8.56 -11.71 -1.80
C PHE A 207 9.84 -11.08 -1.26
N HIS A 208 10.08 -9.77 -1.46
CA HIS A 208 11.40 -9.18 -1.17
C HIS A 208 11.85 -9.42 0.28
N TRP A 209 10.96 -9.22 1.25
CA TRP A 209 11.29 -9.40 2.66
C TRP A 209 11.50 -10.86 3.03
N LEU A 210 10.74 -11.77 2.40
CA LEU A 210 10.91 -13.20 2.56
C LEU A 210 12.28 -13.65 2.06
N VAL A 211 12.68 -13.18 0.88
CA VAL A 211 14.00 -13.45 0.28
C VAL A 211 15.11 -12.96 1.19
N ILE A 212 15.00 -11.74 1.73
CA ILE A 212 15.97 -11.19 2.70
C ILE A 212 16.10 -12.11 3.92
N LYS A 213 14.98 -12.55 4.51
CA LYS A 213 15.00 -13.46 5.67
C LYS A 213 15.68 -14.79 5.36
N TYR A 214 15.39 -15.40 4.21
CA TYR A 214 16.02 -16.67 3.82
C TYR A 214 17.52 -16.54 3.54
N LEU A 215 17.96 -15.46 2.89
CA LEU A 215 19.38 -15.22 2.64
C LEU A 215 20.15 -14.98 3.96
N ASN A 216 19.54 -14.26 4.90
CA ASN A 216 20.11 -14.06 6.23
C ASN A 216 20.20 -15.39 7.01
N LEU A 217 19.17 -16.25 6.94
CA LEU A 217 19.19 -17.57 7.57
C LEU A 217 20.30 -18.48 6.99
N ALA A 218 20.51 -18.41 5.68
CA ALA A 218 21.59 -19.13 5.00
C ALA A 218 22.99 -18.56 5.32
N SER A 219 23.08 -17.55 6.20
CA SER A 219 24.33 -16.88 6.59
C SER A 219 25.13 -16.37 5.37
N TYR A 220 24.41 -15.91 4.34
CA TYR A 220 25.00 -15.47 3.09
C TYR A 220 25.59 -14.05 3.25
N SER A 221 26.85 -13.96 3.66
CA SER A 221 27.55 -12.69 3.86
C SER A 221 28.48 -12.35 2.69
N ASN A 222 27.92 -11.74 1.64
CA ASN A 222 28.69 -11.13 0.56
C ASN A 222 28.74 -9.60 0.73
N SER A 223 29.43 -8.93 -0.20
CA SER A 223 29.38 -7.46 -0.28
C SER A 223 27.94 -6.97 -0.45
N LEU A 224 27.66 -5.76 0.06
CA LEU A 224 26.32 -5.17 0.03
C LEU A 224 25.72 -5.17 -1.39
N SER A 225 26.52 -4.82 -2.40
CA SER A 225 26.07 -4.78 -3.79
C SER A 225 25.64 -6.14 -4.32
N VAL A 226 26.35 -7.21 -3.94
CA VAL A 226 26.01 -8.59 -4.33
C VAL A 226 24.72 -9.02 -3.64
N ASN A 227 24.55 -8.72 -2.35
CA ASN A 227 23.32 -9.02 -1.62
C ASN A 227 22.11 -8.29 -2.22
N ILE A 228 22.25 -7.00 -2.56
CA ILE A 228 21.19 -6.23 -3.23
C ILE A 228 20.83 -6.85 -4.58
N ALA A 229 21.84 -7.19 -5.40
CA ALA A 229 21.62 -7.79 -6.72
C ALA A 229 20.92 -9.16 -6.61
N LEU A 230 21.30 -9.99 -5.63
CA LEU A 230 20.69 -11.29 -5.38
C LEU A 230 19.26 -11.15 -4.87
N VAL A 231 19.01 -10.31 -3.85
CA VAL A 231 17.66 -10.05 -3.35
C VAL A 231 16.77 -9.57 -4.48
N PHE A 232 17.23 -8.59 -5.27
CA PHE A 232 16.48 -8.06 -6.40
C PHE A 232 16.22 -9.14 -7.46
N GLY A 233 17.24 -9.88 -7.89
CA GLY A 233 17.14 -10.91 -8.93
C GLY A 233 16.21 -12.05 -8.53
N ILE A 234 16.37 -12.60 -7.32
CA ILE A 234 15.53 -13.68 -6.79
C ILE A 234 14.09 -13.19 -6.62
N THR A 235 13.90 -11.99 -6.06
CA THR A 235 12.56 -11.42 -5.88
C THR A 235 11.87 -11.20 -7.23
N CYS A 236 12.56 -10.63 -8.22
CA CYS A 236 12.04 -10.48 -9.58
C CYS A 236 11.64 -11.82 -10.18
N LEU A 237 12.51 -12.84 -10.09
CA LEU A 237 12.22 -14.18 -10.60
C LEU A 237 10.98 -14.79 -9.93
N LEU A 238 10.92 -14.77 -8.59
CA LEU A 238 9.76 -15.29 -7.84
C LEU A 238 8.47 -14.54 -8.19
N SER A 239 8.56 -13.23 -8.39
CA SER A 239 7.41 -12.40 -8.76
C SER A 239 6.90 -12.72 -10.16
N ILE A 240 7.80 -12.90 -11.13
CA ILE A 240 7.44 -13.31 -12.50
C ILE A 240 6.79 -14.70 -12.48
N VAL A 241 7.39 -15.65 -11.76
CA VAL A 241 6.87 -17.02 -11.64
C VAL A 241 5.49 -17.02 -10.97
N SER A 242 5.33 -16.28 -9.87
CA SER A 242 4.03 -16.10 -9.18
C SER A 242 2.98 -15.52 -10.12
N TYR A 243 3.35 -14.44 -10.84
CA TYR A 243 2.44 -13.74 -11.72
C TYR A 243 1.94 -14.61 -12.87
N GLU A 244 2.86 -15.26 -13.60
CA GLU A 244 2.51 -16.06 -14.78
C GLU A 244 1.80 -17.37 -14.43
N LEU A 245 2.18 -18.02 -13.33
CA LEU A 245 1.61 -19.32 -12.95
C LEU A 245 0.35 -19.20 -12.10
N TYR A 246 0.27 -18.24 -11.19
CA TYR A 246 -0.83 -18.15 -10.22
C TYR A 246 -1.72 -16.94 -10.50
N GLU A 247 -1.18 -15.73 -10.40
CA GLU A 247 -2.00 -14.51 -10.38
C GLU A 247 -2.80 -14.33 -11.68
N LYS A 248 -2.16 -14.54 -12.83
CA LYS A 248 -2.80 -14.46 -14.15
C LYS A 248 -3.88 -15.52 -14.34
N ARG A 249 -3.67 -16.73 -13.81
CA ARG A 249 -4.67 -17.81 -13.87
C ARG A 249 -5.86 -17.52 -12.97
N CYS A 250 -5.62 -17.14 -11.72
CA CYS A 250 -6.65 -16.75 -10.76
C CYS A 250 -7.48 -15.57 -11.28
N ARG A 251 -6.83 -14.53 -11.83
CA ARG A 251 -7.51 -13.38 -12.44
C ARG A 251 -8.46 -13.80 -13.57
N ARG A 252 -8.02 -14.69 -14.45
CA ARG A 252 -8.88 -15.22 -15.54
C ARG A 252 -10.07 -16.00 -14.99
N MET A 253 -9.86 -16.84 -13.97
CA MET A 253 -10.93 -17.61 -13.33
C MET A 253 -11.97 -16.70 -12.67
N ILE A 254 -11.53 -15.72 -11.89
CA ILE A 254 -12.41 -14.75 -11.20
C ILE A 254 -13.21 -13.94 -12.22
N ASN A 255 -12.56 -13.42 -13.25
CA ASN A 255 -13.24 -12.64 -14.30
C ASN A 255 -14.32 -13.46 -15.01
N LYS A 256 -14.07 -14.76 -15.26
CA LYS A 256 -15.07 -15.65 -15.87
C LYS A 256 -16.28 -15.86 -14.95
N ILE A 257 -16.07 -16.01 -13.64
CA ILE A 257 -17.17 -16.16 -12.66
C ILE A 257 -18.01 -14.89 -12.58
N ILE A 258 -17.37 -13.73 -12.53
CA ILE A 258 -18.06 -12.43 -12.45
C ILE A 258 -18.78 -12.10 -13.75
N SER A 259 -18.19 -12.37 -14.92
CA SER A 259 -18.84 -12.10 -16.20
C SER A 259 -20.07 -12.97 -16.43
N VAL A 260 -20.06 -14.22 -15.95
CA VAL A 260 -21.24 -15.10 -16.00
C VAL A 260 -22.39 -14.55 -15.15
N LYS A 261 -22.09 -13.98 -13.97
CA LYS A 261 -23.10 -13.35 -13.09
C LYS A 261 -23.71 -12.05 -13.64
N LYS A 262 -23.10 -11.37 -14.60
CA LYS A 262 -23.67 -10.18 -15.25
C LYS A 262 -24.67 -10.52 -16.37
N ILE A 263 -24.76 -11.79 -16.78
CA ILE A 263 -25.57 -12.26 -17.91
C ILE A 263 -26.78 -13.10 -17.45
N THR A 264 -26.87 -13.39 -16.15
CA THR A 264 -28.01 -14.07 -15.48
C THR A 264 -28.76 -13.11 -14.59
#